data_AF-A0A8D9HA62-F1
#
_entry.id   AF-A0A8D9HA62-F1
#
_cell.length_a   1.000
_cell.length_b   1.000
_cell.length_c   1.000
_cell.angle_alpha   90.00
_cell.angle_beta   90.00
_cell.angle_gamma   90.00
#
_symmetry.space_group_name_H-M   'P 1'
#
loop_
_entity.id
_entity.type
_entity.pdbx_description
1 polymer ?
#
loop_
_entity_poly.entity_id
_entity_poly.type
_entity_poly.pdbx_seq_one_letter_code
_entity_poly.pdbx_strand_id
1 'polypeptide(L)'
;LYQFQGRWHTQALLQGLLECQKHFEAKDSDIILVTNPKSGTTWLKALVFSLLNRHKFPVSSGNHPLLDTNPHLLIPFLEGVYHEFPDFDFSKLPSPRLMNTHIPLLSLPESVKSSSCKIVYCCRNPKDMFVSLWHFRKKLAPEETADCPIEKAIEAFSEFLGCGFVGEEEERGIVKLCSFESLSSSEVNREGKLPNGMETKAFFRKGDVGGWGDTFESLAEEIDRTMEEKFQGSGLKFS
;
A
#
# COMPACT_ATOMS: atom_id res chain seq x y z
N LEU A 1 2.96 -7.89 -18.19
CA LEU A 1 3.37 -6.69 -17.41
C LEU A 1 4.15 -5.78 -18.35
N TYR A 2 4.39 -4.52 -17.98
CA TYR A 2 5.18 -3.57 -18.76
C TYR A 2 6.35 -3.06 -17.91
N GLN A 3 7.55 -3.01 -18.49
CA GLN A 3 8.73 -2.48 -17.81
C GLN A 3 8.85 -0.97 -18.05
N PHE A 4 9.01 -0.19 -16.99
CA PHE A 4 9.19 1.26 -17.02
C PHE A 4 10.10 1.69 -15.87
N GLN A 5 11.06 2.57 -16.12
CA GLN A 5 12.02 3.09 -15.11
C GLN A 5 12.65 2.01 -14.21
N GLY A 6 12.96 0.83 -14.76
CA GLY A 6 13.57 -0.29 -14.03
C GLY A 6 12.60 -1.11 -13.16
N ARG A 7 11.29 -0.96 -13.34
CA ARG A 7 10.23 -1.64 -12.57
C ARG A 7 9.11 -2.16 -13.46
N TRP A 8 8.34 -3.11 -12.95
CA TRP A 8 7.27 -3.78 -13.69
C TRP A 8 5.88 -3.39 -13.19
N HIS A 9 5.02 -3.01 -14.12
CA HIS A 9 3.70 -2.44 -13.86
C HIS A 9 2.59 -3.21 -14.59
N THR A 10 1.38 -3.18 -14.04
CA THR A 10 0.16 -3.50 -14.81
C THR A 10 -0.17 -2.34 -15.75
N GLN A 11 -0.99 -2.57 -16.78
CA GLN A 11 -1.34 -1.51 -17.75
C GLN A 11 -1.97 -0.29 -17.07
N ALA A 12 -2.95 -0.53 -16.21
CA ALA A 12 -3.64 0.49 -15.42
C ALA A 12 -2.69 1.32 -14.56
N LEU A 13 -1.82 0.65 -13.78
CA LEU A 13 -0.88 1.34 -12.88
C LEU A 13 0.24 2.06 -13.65
N LEU A 14 0.62 1.60 -14.85
CA LEU A 14 1.55 2.33 -15.70
C LEU A 14 0.90 3.59 -16.30
N GLN A 15 -0.33 3.50 -16.79
CA GLN A 15 -1.08 4.68 -17.25
C GLN A 15 -1.23 5.71 -16.13
N GLY A 16 -1.69 5.26 -14.95
CA GLY A 16 -1.80 6.11 -13.77
C GLY A 16 -0.49 6.74 -13.31
N LEU A 17 0.63 6.01 -13.37
CA LEU A 17 1.97 6.53 -13.11
C LEU A 17 2.39 7.60 -14.13
N LEU A 18 2.16 7.37 -15.42
CA LEU A 18 2.53 8.30 -16.48
C LEU A 18 1.76 9.63 -16.38
N GLU A 19 0.47 9.60 -16.08
CA GLU A 19 -0.31 10.83 -15.87
C GLU A 19 0.05 11.51 -14.54
N CYS A 20 0.30 10.73 -13.47
CA CYS A 20 0.81 11.25 -12.19
C CYS A 20 2.14 11.99 -12.35
N GLN A 21 3.09 11.45 -13.12
CA GLN A 21 4.39 12.10 -13.40
C GLN A 21 4.27 13.41 -14.19
N LYS A 22 3.21 13.61 -14.98
CA LYS A 22 2.96 14.83 -15.77
C LYS A 22 2.19 15.91 -15.00
N HIS A 23 1.28 15.50 -14.11
CA HIS A 23 0.21 16.38 -13.63
C HIS A 23 0.16 16.53 -12.11
N PHE A 24 0.85 15.69 -11.33
CA PHE A 24 0.89 15.85 -9.89
C PHE A 24 1.89 16.93 -9.47
N GLU A 25 1.37 18.08 -9.07
CA GLU A 25 2.12 19.11 -8.35
C GLU A 25 2.01 18.93 -6.83
N ALA A 26 3.15 18.68 -6.19
CA ALA A 26 3.30 18.56 -4.74
C ALA A 26 3.22 19.92 -4.02
N LYS A 27 2.90 19.89 -2.73
CA LYS A 27 3.01 21.03 -1.80
C LYS A 27 3.88 20.61 -0.62
N ASP A 28 4.66 21.52 -0.06
CA ASP A 28 5.51 21.25 1.13
C ASP A 28 4.72 20.73 2.34
N SER A 29 3.42 21.02 2.39
CA SER A 29 2.50 20.52 3.42
C SER A 29 2.07 19.06 3.26
N ASP A 30 2.33 18.42 2.12
CA ASP A 30 1.76 17.10 1.82
C ASP A 30 2.40 15.97 2.62
N ILE A 31 1.63 14.90 2.81
CA ILE A 31 2.05 13.67 3.46
C ILE A 31 1.72 12.51 2.51
N ILE A 32 2.77 11.88 1.96
CA ILE A 32 2.69 10.82 0.97
C ILE A 32 3.06 9.49 1.64
N LEU A 33 2.07 8.62 1.77
CA LEU A 33 2.23 7.25 2.25
C LEU A 33 2.75 6.40 1.10
N VAL A 34 4.05 6.11 1.04
CA VAL A 34 4.63 5.22 0.03
C VAL A 34 4.64 3.82 0.60
N THR A 35 3.96 2.87 -0.05
CA THR A 35 3.93 1.48 0.40
C THR A 35 4.13 0.54 -0.77
N ASN A 36 4.63 -0.65 -0.49
CA ASN A 36 4.57 -1.72 -1.48
C ASN A 36 3.14 -2.29 -1.50
N PRO A 37 2.63 -2.82 -2.63
CA PRO A 37 1.38 -3.56 -2.64
C PRO A 37 1.40 -4.64 -1.56
N LYS A 38 0.40 -4.59 -0.68
CA LYS A 38 0.21 -5.51 0.45
C LYS A 38 1.24 -5.45 1.59
N SER A 39 2.14 -4.47 1.67
CA SER A 39 3.03 -4.31 2.85
C SER A 39 2.32 -3.81 4.11
N GLY A 40 1.14 -3.20 3.98
CA GLY A 40 0.42 -2.64 5.13
C GLY A 40 -0.49 -1.46 4.79
N THR A 41 -0.67 -1.12 3.51
CA THR A 41 -1.36 0.09 3.03
C THR A 41 -2.66 0.45 3.75
N THR A 42 -3.58 -0.50 3.93
CA THR A 42 -4.87 -0.25 4.61
C THR A 42 -4.69 0.13 6.09
N TRP A 43 -3.71 -0.48 6.77
CA TRP A 43 -3.35 -0.21 8.15
C TRP A 43 -2.67 1.16 8.28
N LEU A 44 -1.66 1.44 7.46
CA LEU A 44 -0.96 2.74 7.45
C LEU A 44 -1.91 3.90 7.10
N LYS A 45 -2.83 3.69 6.16
CA LYS A 45 -3.89 4.66 5.83
C LYS A 45 -4.74 4.99 7.05
N ALA A 46 -5.23 3.97 7.76
CA ALA A 46 -5.99 4.15 9.00
C ALA A 46 -5.15 4.88 10.08
N LEU A 47 -3.89 4.48 10.24
CA LEU A 47 -2.95 4.99 11.24
C LEU A 47 -2.74 6.50 11.06
N VAL A 48 -2.27 6.92 9.89
CA VAL A 48 -1.91 8.32 9.64
C VAL A 48 -3.15 9.20 9.52
N PHE A 49 -4.28 8.70 8.99
CA PHE A 49 -5.55 9.43 9.03
C PHE A 49 -5.97 9.76 10.46
N SER A 50 -5.98 8.76 11.35
CA SER A 50 -6.38 8.91 12.75
C SER A 50 -5.42 9.83 13.50
N LEU A 51 -4.12 9.68 13.30
CA LEU A 51 -3.11 10.54 13.93
C LEU A 51 -3.29 12.02 13.57
N LEU A 52 -3.44 12.33 12.29
CA LEU A 52 -3.57 13.71 11.82
C LEU A 52 -4.91 14.34 12.19
N ASN A 53 -5.99 13.56 12.17
CA ASN A 53 -7.34 14.06 12.46
C ASN A 53 -7.76 13.94 13.95
N ARG A 54 -6.92 13.40 14.85
CA ARG A 54 -7.24 13.11 16.26
C ARG A 54 -7.95 14.21 17.06
N HIS A 55 -7.75 15.48 16.71
CA HIS A 55 -8.37 16.63 17.37
C HIS A 55 -9.72 17.03 16.74
N LYS A 56 -9.94 16.69 15.47
CA LYS A 56 -11.18 16.91 14.71
C LYS A 56 -12.14 15.74 14.87
N PHE A 57 -11.61 14.52 14.92
CA PHE A 57 -12.32 13.27 15.18
C PHE A 57 -11.60 12.54 16.33
N PRO A 58 -11.91 12.83 17.60
CA PRO A 58 -11.32 12.12 18.74
C PRO A 58 -11.74 10.65 18.73
N VAL A 59 -10.83 9.72 19.03
CA VAL A 59 -11.13 8.27 19.02
C VAL A 59 -12.26 7.89 20.00
N SER A 60 -12.40 8.64 21.10
CA SER A 60 -13.46 8.48 22.10
C SER A 60 -14.83 9.03 21.70
N SER A 61 -14.98 9.63 20.52
CA SER A 61 -16.22 10.28 20.06
C SER A 61 -17.32 9.31 19.60
N GLY A 62 -16.94 8.11 19.17
CA GLY A 62 -17.85 7.17 18.48
C GLY A 62 -18.25 7.59 17.06
N ASN A 63 -17.76 8.70 16.51
CA ASN A 63 -18.07 9.19 15.15
C ASN A 63 -16.83 9.33 14.25
N HIS A 64 -15.79 8.55 14.54
CA HIS A 64 -14.53 8.59 13.79
C HIS A 64 -14.73 8.03 12.36
N PRO A 65 -14.34 8.72 11.28
CA PRO A 65 -14.65 8.31 9.90
C PRO A 65 -14.24 6.90 9.48
N LEU A 66 -13.27 6.27 10.16
CA LEU A 66 -12.88 4.87 9.91
C LEU A 66 -13.93 3.83 10.33
N LEU A 67 -14.95 4.22 11.10
CA LEU A 67 -16.07 3.35 11.45
C LEU A 67 -16.98 3.16 10.22
N ASP A 68 -17.30 4.28 9.55
CA ASP A 68 -18.29 4.35 8.46
C ASP A 68 -17.67 4.49 7.05
N THR A 69 -16.33 4.54 6.94
CA THR A 69 -15.64 4.70 5.64
C THR A 69 -14.31 3.96 5.60
N ASN A 70 -14.13 3.15 4.56
CA ASN A 70 -12.90 2.39 4.33
C ASN A 70 -11.66 3.31 4.17
N PRO A 71 -10.49 2.97 4.73
CA PRO A 71 -9.27 3.81 4.65
C PRO A 71 -8.86 4.23 3.24
N HIS A 72 -9.17 3.44 2.21
CA HIS A 72 -8.81 3.75 0.82
C HIS A 72 -9.69 4.84 0.18
N LEU A 73 -10.85 5.15 0.77
CA LEU A 73 -11.70 6.27 0.35
C LEU A 73 -11.30 7.58 1.07
N LEU A 74 -10.82 7.48 2.31
CA LEU A 74 -10.34 8.62 3.10
C LEU A 74 -8.97 9.15 2.64
N ILE A 75 -8.17 8.30 1.99
CA ILE A 75 -6.82 8.65 1.48
C ILE A 75 -6.72 8.19 0.03
N PRO A 76 -6.71 9.11 -0.96
CA PRO A 76 -6.60 8.77 -2.36
C PRO A 76 -5.31 8.01 -2.68
N PHE A 77 -5.40 7.13 -3.66
CA PHE A 77 -4.29 6.36 -4.23
C PHE A 77 -3.87 7.02 -5.55
N LEU A 78 -2.71 7.67 -5.59
CA LEU A 78 -2.32 8.64 -6.64
C LEU A 78 -2.51 8.10 -8.06
N GLU A 79 -1.79 7.03 -8.40
CA GLU A 79 -1.86 6.41 -9.72
C GLU A 79 -3.21 5.74 -10.01
N GLY A 80 -3.97 5.34 -8.99
CA GLY A 80 -5.34 4.86 -9.17
C GLY A 80 -6.30 5.99 -9.57
N VAL A 81 -6.21 7.13 -8.88
CA VAL A 81 -7.02 8.33 -9.19
C VAL A 81 -6.66 8.86 -10.57
N TYR A 82 -5.38 8.95 -10.94
CA TYR A 82 -4.97 9.38 -12.29
C TYR A 82 -5.28 8.35 -13.38
N HIS A 83 -5.45 7.06 -13.06
CA HIS A 83 -5.91 6.05 -14.02
C HIS A 83 -7.43 6.14 -14.26
N GLU A 84 -8.22 6.29 -13.20
CA GLU A 84 -9.69 6.39 -13.28
C GLU A 84 -10.16 7.78 -13.73
N PHE A 85 -9.40 8.83 -13.38
CA PHE A 85 -9.72 10.24 -13.62
C PHE A 85 -8.44 11.05 -13.95
N PRO A 86 -7.92 11.00 -15.20
CA PRO A 86 -6.67 11.68 -15.58
C PRO A 86 -6.65 13.19 -15.29
N ASP A 87 -7.77 13.87 -15.46
CA ASP A 87 -7.93 15.31 -15.22
C ASP A 87 -8.17 15.68 -13.73
N PHE A 88 -7.92 14.76 -12.78
CA PHE A 88 -8.20 15.01 -11.37
C PHE A 88 -7.21 16.02 -10.75
N ASP A 89 -7.72 17.23 -10.51
CA ASP A 89 -6.96 18.32 -9.91
C ASP A 89 -6.81 18.14 -8.39
N PHE A 90 -5.71 17.48 -7.99
CA PHE A 90 -5.27 17.35 -6.60
C PHE A 90 -5.01 18.70 -5.90
N SER A 91 -4.84 19.81 -6.61
CA SER A 91 -4.54 21.12 -6.01
C SER A 91 -5.72 21.64 -5.18
N LYS A 92 -6.95 21.27 -5.58
CA LYS A 92 -8.25 21.60 -4.94
C LYS A 92 -8.48 20.91 -3.59
N LEU A 93 -7.71 19.87 -3.26
CA LEU A 93 -7.85 19.18 -1.98
C LEU A 93 -7.33 20.05 -0.81
N PRO A 94 -8.02 20.03 0.35
CA PRO A 94 -7.58 20.78 1.53
C PRO A 94 -6.19 20.31 1.98
N SER A 95 -5.38 21.27 2.44
CA SER A 95 -4.00 21.02 2.85
C SER A 95 -3.88 21.00 4.39
N PRO A 96 -3.02 20.18 5.01
CA PRO A 96 -2.08 19.22 4.39
C PRO A 96 -2.80 18.08 3.66
N ARG A 97 -2.40 17.77 2.41
CA ARG A 97 -3.01 16.68 1.66
C ARG A 97 -2.39 15.36 2.10
N LEU A 98 -3.23 14.38 2.42
CA LEU A 98 -2.81 13.03 2.77
C LEU A 98 -3.16 12.08 1.63
N MET A 99 -2.19 11.35 1.11
CA MET A 99 -2.33 10.49 -0.08
C MET A 99 -1.41 9.27 0.01
N ASN A 100 -1.63 8.29 -0.87
CA ASN A 100 -0.85 7.04 -0.91
C ASN A 100 -0.45 6.67 -2.34
N THR A 101 0.66 5.96 -2.49
CA THR A 101 1.13 5.46 -3.78
C THR A 101 1.93 4.16 -3.62
N HIS A 102 2.01 3.38 -4.71
CA HIS A 102 2.90 2.25 -4.90
C HIS A 102 4.05 2.58 -5.88
N ILE A 103 4.13 3.83 -6.35
CA ILE A 103 5.22 4.36 -7.15
C ILE A 103 6.53 4.35 -6.31
N PRO A 104 7.61 3.70 -6.77
CA PRO A 104 8.90 3.72 -6.09
C PRO A 104 9.54 5.11 -6.08
N LEU A 105 10.37 5.40 -5.07
CA LEU A 105 10.98 6.72 -4.81
C LEU A 105 11.61 7.38 -6.06
N LEU A 106 12.35 6.61 -6.86
CA LEU A 106 13.00 7.11 -8.08
C LEU A 106 12.01 7.50 -9.20
N SER A 107 10.80 6.94 -9.16
CA SER A 107 9.71 7.16 -10.11
C SER A 107 8.64 8.14 -9.61
N LEU A 108 8.78 8.71 -8.41
CA LEU A 108 7.87 9.77 -7.95
C LEU A 108 7.98 11.02 -8.86
N PRO A 109 6.91 11.83 -8.99
CA PRO A 109 6.96 13.09 -9.73
C PRO A 109 8.09 14.01 -9.26
N GLU A 110 8.69 14.78 -10.16
CA GLU A 110 9.81 15.67 -9.81
C GLU A 110 9.40 16.74 -8.78
N SER A 111 8.15 17.21 -8.84
CA SER A 111 7.57 18.11 -7.82
C SER A 111 7.68 17.54 -6.41
N VAL A 112 7.45 16.24 -6.22
CA VAL A 112 7.58 15.54 -4.94
C VAL A 112 9.04 15.55 -4.49
N LYS A 113 9.97 15.21 -5.39
CA LYS A 113 11.42 15.16 -5.13
C LYS A 113 12.03 16.54 -4.81
N SER A 114 11.48 17.62 -5.36
CA SER A 114 11.94 19.00 -5.11
C SER A 114 11.23 19.69 -3.95
N SER A 115 10.09 19.18 -3.50
CA SER A 115 9.32 19.74 -2.37
C SER A 115 9.87 19.31 -1.01
N SER A 116 9.48 20.03 0.03
CA SER A 116 9.70 19.67 1.44
C SER A 116 8.60 18.74 1.99
N CYS A 117 7.84 18.05 1.13
CA CYS A 117 6.75 17.17 1.56
C CYS A 117 7.26 15.95 2.35
N LYS A 118 6.38 15.34 3.15
CA LYS A 118 6.75 14.24 4.05
C LYS A 118 6.39 12.89 3.43
N ILE A 119 7.40 12.06 3.20
CA ILE A 119 7.22 10.67 2.78
C ILE A 119 7.22 9.77 4.01
N VAL A 120 6.15 8.98 4.19
CA VAL A 120 6.08 7.90 5.19
C VAL A 120 6.13 6.58 4.44
N TYR A 121 7.23 5.83 4.59
CA TYR A 121 7.42 4.56 3.89
C TYR A 121 7.17 3.36 4.79
N CYS A 122 6.36 2.40 4.33
CA CYS A 122 6.11 1.14 5.04
C CYS A 122 6.42 -0.09 4.18
N CYS A 123 7.51 -0.78 4.51
CA CYS A 123 7.82 -2.14 4.07
C CYS A 123 7.30 -3.19 5.05
N ARG A 124 7.27 -4.45 4.58
CA ARG A 124 6.98 -5.66 5.34
C ARG A 124 7.92 -6.76 4.86
N ASN A 125 8.11 -7.83 5.64
CA ASN A 125 8.87 -9.01 5.21
C ASN A 125 8.39 -9.47 3.82
N PRO A 126 9.28 -9.57 2.81
CA PRO A 126 8.90 -9.96 1.45
C PRO A 126 8.11 -11.28 1.36
N LYS A 127 8.41 -12.29 2.18
CA LYS A 127 7.67 -13.57 2.18
C LYS A 127 6.18 -13.37 2.50
N ASP A 128 5.87 -12.55 3.52
CA ASP A 128 4.47 -12.21 3.84
C ASP A 128 3.80 -11.34 2.75
N MET A 129 4.53 -10.38 2.17
CA MET A 129 4.02 -9.53 1.09
C MET A 129 3.59 -10.38 -0.11
N PHE A 130 4.41 -11.37 -0.48
CA PHE A 130 4.11 -12.33 -1.54
C PHE A 130 2.81 -13.09 -1.28
N VAL A 131 2.67 -13.74 -0.11
CA VAL A 131 1.44 -14.49 0.26
C VAL A 131 0.20 -13.61 0.13
N SER A 132 0.31 -12.40 0.67
CA SER A 132 -0.77 -11.43 0.72
C SER A 132 -1.13 -10.94 -0.69
N LEU A 133 -0.17 -10.83 -1.61
CA LEU A 133 -0.37 -10.47 -3.01
C LEU A 133 -0.98 -11.61 -3.84
N TRP A 134 -0.50 -12.85 -3.66
CA TRP A 134 -1.04 -14.03 -4.37
C TRP A 134 -2.51 -14.27 -4.03
N HIS A 135 -2.86 -14.35 -2.73
CA HIS A 135 -4.27 -14.49 -2.32
C HIS A 135 -5.13 -13.29 -2.73
N PHE A 136 -4.58 -12.06 -2.71
CA PHE A 136 -5.31 -10.87 -3.15
C PHE A 136 -5.60 -10.92 -4.65
N ARG A 137 -4.65 -11.35 -5.49
CA ARG A 137 -4.89 -11.58 -6.92
C ARG A 137 -5.94 -12.69 -7.13
N LYS A 138 -5.87 -13.80 -6.39
CA LYS A 138 -6.93 -14.85 -6.44
C LYS A 138 -8.32 -14.33 -6.07
N LYS A 139 -8.44 -13.41 -5.10
CA LYS A 139 -9.72 -12.75 -4.73
C LYS A 139 -10.22 -11.72 -5.77
N LEU A 140 -9.41 -11.32 -6.75
CA LEU A 140 -9.75 -10.31 -7.77
C LEU A 140 -9.92 -10.89 -9.18
N ALA A 141 -9.51 -12.14 -9.39
CA ALA A 141 -9.69 -12.84 -10.65
C ALA A 141 -11.15 -13.32 -10.79
N PRO A 142 -11.77 -13.22 -12.00
CA PRO A 142 -12.96 -13.99 -12.34
C PRO A 142 -12.78 -15.48 -12.01
N GLU A 143 -13.85 -16.17 -11.61
CA GLU A 143 -13.78 -17.56 -11.11
C GLU A 143 -13.08 -18.52 -12.09
N GLU A 144 -13.33 -18.36 -13.39
CA GLU A 144 -12.69 -19.11 -14.50
C GLU A 144 -11.17 -18.88 -14.63
N THR A 145 -10.62 -17.92 -13.90
CA THR A 145 -9.21 -17.50 -13.91
C THR A 145 -8.59 -17.44 -12.51
N ALA A 146 -9.29 -17.94 -11.49
CA ALA A 146 -8.86 -17.86 -10.08
C ALA A 146 -7.54 -18.61 -9.80
N ASP A 147 -7.20 -19.62 -10.61
CA ASP A 147 -5.90 -20.29 -10.56
C ASP A 147 -4.80 -19.54 -11.31
N CYS A 148 -4.36 -18.44 -10.69
CA CYS A 148 -3.01 -17.92 -10.87
C CYS A 148 -2.00 -18.92 -10.23
N PRO A 149 -1.14 -19.58 -11.03
CA PRO A 149 -0.10 -20.48 -10.51
C PRO A 149 0.88 -19.71 -9.63
N ILE A 150 1.45 -20.37 -8.62
CA ILE A 150 2.32 -19.72 -7.64
C ILE A 150 3.61 -19.20 -8.29
N GLU A 151 4.10 -19.91 -9.30
CA GLU A 151 5.25 -19.61 -10.15
C GLU A 151 5.12 -18.22 -10.79
N LYS A 152 3.98 -17.96 -11.43
CA LYS A 152 3.68 -16.67 -12.09
C LYS A 152 3.49 -15.51 -11.11
N ALA A 153 3.23 -15.81 -9.84
CA ALA A 153 3.27 -14.79 -8.79
C ALA A 153 4.71 -14.49 -8.36
N ILE A 154 5.61 -15.48 -8.33
CA ILE A 154 7.00 -15.35 -7.85
C ILE A 154 7.82 -14.48 -8.80
N GLU A 155 7.69 -14.72 -10.12
CA GLU A 155 8.24 -13.88 -11.18
C GLU A 155 7.85 -12.41 -10.96
N ALA A 156 6.54 -12.14 -10.93
CA ALA A 156 5.94 -10.81 -10.76
C ALA A 156 6.15 -10.18 -9.37
N PHE A 157 6.83 -10.86 -8.44
CA PHE A 157 7.18 -10.35 -7.12
C PHE A 157 8.67 -10.02 -7.01
N SER A 158 9.52 -10.88 -7.57
CA SER A 158 10.97 -10.59 -7.70
C SER A 158 11.21 -9.35 -8.55
N GLU A 159 10.43 -9.19 -9.63
CA GLU A 159 10.37 -8.01 -10.50
C GLU A 159 10.08 -6.67 -9.78
N PHE A 160 9.48 -6.72 -8.59
CA PHE A 160 8.91 -5.55 -7.91
C PHE A 160 9.87 -4.89 -6.88
N LEU A 161 10.87 -5.61 -6.35
CA LEU A 161 11.41 -5.31 -5.01
C LEU A 161 12.62 -4.34 -4.87
N GLY A 162 13.53 -4.20 -5.83
CA GLY A 162 14.90 -3.66 -5.62
C GLY A 162 15.08 -2.47 -4.63
N CYS A 163 15.88 -2.69 -3.57
CA CYS A 163 15.93 -2.06 -2.22
C CYS A 163 16.36 -0.56 -2.11
N GLY A 164 16.41 0.12 -0.94
CA GLY A 164 16.29 -0.24 0.50
C GLY A 164 16.11 1.00 1.45
N PHE A 165 16.00 0.82 2.79
CA PHE A 165 15.38 1.81 3.73
C PHE A 165 15.83 1.72 5.23
N VAL A 166 15.35 2.64 6.12
CA VAL A 166 15.20 2.62 7.63
C VAL A 166 14.72 4.04 8.10
N GLY A 167 14.08 4.38 9.25
CA GLY A 167 13.51 3.73 10.47
C GLY A 167 12.88 4.79 11.44
N GLU A 168 12.20 4.43 12.56
CA GLU A 168 11.25 5.32 13.32
C GLU A 168 10.94 4.86 14.79
N GLU A 169 10.34 5.71 15.68
CA GLU A 169 9.43 5.30 16.81
C GLU A 169 8.52 6.46 17.35
N GLU A 170 7.18 6.35 17.27
CA GLU A 170 6.19 7.08 18.15
C GLU A 170 4.79 6.37 18.21
N GLU A 171 4.77 5.05 18.40
CA GLU A 171 3.74 4.20 17.78
C GLU A 171 2.39 4.00 18.55
N ARG A 172 2.44 3.81 19.88
CA ARG A 172 1.54 2.87 20.57
C ARG A 172 0.04 3.20 20.64
N GLY A 173 -0.37 4.47 20.63
CA GLY A 173 -1.78 4.86 20.83
C GLY A 173 -2.68 4.56 19.62
N ILE A 174 -2.11 4.63 18.41
CA ILE A 174 -2.84 4.57 17.14
C ILE A 174 -3.07 3.12 16.70
N VAL A 175 -2.14 2.23 17.10
CA VAL A 175 -2.11 0.78 16.81
C VAL A 175 -3.42 0.09 17.18
N LYS A 176 -4.08 0.45 18.31
CA LYS A 176 -5.30 -0.23 18.75
C LYS A 176 -6.48 0.02 17.79
N LEU A 177 -6.76 1.28 17.45
CA LEU A 177 -7.85 1.62 16.52
C LEU A 177 -7.61 1.03 15.12
N CYS A 178 -6.34 1.00 14.69
CA CYS A 178 -5.97 0.51 13.38
C CYS A 178 -5.71 -1.00 13.35
N SER A 179 -5.84 -1.70 14.48
CA SER A 179 -5.56 -3.13 14.61
C SER A 179 -6.31 -3.97 13.57
N PHE A 180 -5.71 -5.08 13.14
CA PHE A 180 -6.32 -5.96 12.14
C PHE A 180 -7.73 -6.41 12.56
N GLU A 181 -7.91 -6.76 13.83
CA GLU A 181 -9.20 -7.12 14.42
C GLU A 181 -10.24 -5.98 14.29
N SER A 182 -9.87 -4.74 14.67
CA SER A 182 -10.79 -3.59 14.62
C SER A 182 -11.16 -3.21 13.18
N LEU A 183 -10.19 -3.26 12.25
CA LEU A 183 -10.47 -2.93 10.84
C LEU A 183 -11.22 -4.06 10.11
N SER A 184 -10.89 -5.33 10.35
CA SER A 184 -11.50 -6.46 9.61
C SER A 184 -12.92 -6.82 10.09
N SER A 185 -13.30 -6.42 11.31
CA SER A 185 -14.64 -6.68 11.87
C SER A 185 -15.70 -5.66 11.46
N SER A 186 -15.33 -4.43 11.09
CA SER A 186 -16.28 -3.37 10.70
C SER A 186 -17.08 -3.73 9.43
N GLU A 187 -18.38 -3.41 9.43
CA GLU A 187 -19.34 -3.65 8.35
C GLU A 187 -18.87 -3.10 7.00
N VAL A 188 -18.41 -1.84 6.97
CA VAL A 188 -17.92 -1.17 5.75
C VAL A 188 -16.65 -1.79 5.18
N ASN A 189 -15.96 -2.63 5.96
CA ASN A 189 -14.79 -3.39 5.53
C ASN A 189 -15.14 -4.83 5.14
N ARG A 190 -16.22 -5.40 5.68
CA ARG A 190 -16.74 -6.73 5.35
C ARG A 190 -17.59 -6.76 4.08
N GLU A 191 -18.41 -5.74 3.84
CA GLU A 191 -19.50 -5.79 2.85
C GLU A 191 -19.47 -4.61 1.85
N GLY A 192 -18.58 -3.65 2.05
CA GLY A 192 -18.38 -2.50 1.17
C GLY A 192 -17.73 -2.81 -0.18
N LYS A 193 -17.85 -1.87 -1.12
CA LYS A 193 -17.16 -1.86 -2.43
C LYS A 193 -16.57 -0.49 -2.72
N LEU A 194 -15.40 -0.46 -3.36
CA LEU A 194 -14.78 0.75 -3.90
C LEU A 194 -15.45 1.15 -5.24
N PRO A 195 -15.28 2.40 -5.73
CA PRO A 195 -15.88 2.87 -6.99
C PRO A 195 -15.55 1.99 -8.21
N ASN A 196 -14.36 1.41 -8.26
CA ASN A 196 -13.93 0.45 -9.28
C ASN A 196 -14.45 -1.00 -9.06
N GLY A 197 -15.50 -1.17 -8.24
CA GLY A 197 -16.17 -2.45 -7.97
C GLY A 197 -15.46 -3.37 -6.97
N MET A 198 -14.22 -3.05 -6.57
CA MET A 198 -13.41 -3.92 -5.70
C MET A 198 -14.01 -4.04 -4.29
N GLU A 199 -14.26 -5.28 -3.85
CA GLU A 199 -14.84 -5.53 -2.52
C GLU A 199 -13.83 -5.29 -1.39
N THR A 200 -14.24 -4.56 -0.35
CA THR A 200 -13.35 -4.17 0.77
C THR A 200 -12.80 -5.38 1.52
N LYS A 201 -13.56 -6.49 1.56
CA LYS A 201 -13.14 -7.76 2.18
C LYS A 201 -11.97 -8.44 1.47
N ALA A 202 -11.56 -7.96 0.29
CA ALA A 202 -10.33 -8.39 -0.37
C ALA A 202 -9.06 -7.90 0.35
N PHE A 203 -9.12 -6.76 1.06
CA PHE A 203 -7.96 -6.20 1.74
C PHE A 203 -7.56 -6.98 3.00
N PHE A 204 -8.49 -7.69 3.62
CA PHE A 204 -8.31 -8.43 4.87
C PHE A 204 -8.12 -9.95 4.61
N ARG A 205 -7.23 -10.61 5.36
CA ARG A 205 -6.93 -12.06 5.24
C ARG A 205 -6.71 -12.72 6.61
N LYS A 206 -5.51 -12.57 7.17
CA LYS A 206 -5.06 -13.13 8.45
C LYS A 206 -4.57 -12.05 9.43
N GLY A 207 -3.76 -11.11 8.92
CA GLY A 207 -3.13 -10.05 9.72
C GLY A 207 -1.71 -10.44 10.15
N ASP A 208 -1.57 -11.65 10.67
CA ASP A 208 -0.37 -12.30 11.23
C ASP A 208 0.92 -12.10 10.42
N VAL A 209 2.05 -12.04 11.13
CA VAL A 209 3.42 -12.18 10.60
C VAL A 209 3.77 -13.66 10.48
N GLY A 210 4.55 -14.03 9.46
CA GLY A 210 5.00 -15.42 9.28
C GLY A 210 4.00 -16.32 8.56
N GLY A 211 2.89 -15.77 8.07
CA GLY A 211 1.79 -16.49 7.40
C GLY A 211 2.12 -16.98 6.00
N TRP A 212 3.40 -17.23 5.72
CA TRP A 212 3.99 -17.85 4.52
C TRP A 212 4.34 -19.34 4.72
N GLY A 213 4.60 -19.77 5.96
CA GLY A 213 4.90 -21.18 6.27
C GLY A 213 3.78 -22.13 5.82
N ASP A 214 2.52 -21.70 5.94
CA ASP A 214 1.33 -22.43 5.47
C ASP A 214 1.30 -22.68 3.94
N THR A 215 2.18 -22.05 3.14
CA THR A 215 1.94 -21.85 1.69
C THR A 215 3.07 -22.29 0.76
N PHE A 216 4.36 -22.10 1.08
CA PHE A 216 5.48 -22.43 0.18
C PHE A 216 6.84 -22.61 0.88
N GLU A 217 6.95 -23.54 1.81
CA GLU A 217 8.20 -23.82 2.54
C GLU A 217 9.43 -24.00 1.62
N SER A 218 9.27 -24.66 0.46
CA SER A 218 10.32 -24.88 -0.55
C SER A 218 10.87 -23.64 -1.25
N LEU A 219 10.22 -22.48 -1.13
CA LEU A 219 10.63 -21.21 -1.74
C LEU A 219 11.09 -20.17 -0.71
N ALA A 220 10.92 -20.46 0.59
CA ALA A 220 11.36 -19.56 1.65
C ALA A 220 12.88 -19.33 1.61
N GLU A 221 13.67 -20.39 1.46
CA GLU A 221 15.14 -20.31 1.41
C GLU A 221 15.67 -19.48 0.23
N GLU A 222 15.03 -19.54 -0.94
CA GLU A 222 15.43 -18.75 -2.10
C GLU A 222 15.11 -17.26 -1.93
N ILE A 223 13.96 -16.95 -1.34
CA ILE A 223 13.60 -15.57 -0.98
C ILE A 223 14.55 -15.05 0.11
N ASP A 224 14.85 -15.85 1.14
CA ASP A 224 15.75 -15.46 2.24
C ASP A 224 17.20 -15.25 1.75
N ARG A 225 17.71 -16.15 0.90
CA ARG A 225 19.03 -15.98 0.23
C ARG A 225 19.08 -14.69 -0.59
N THR A 226 18.02 -14.41 -1.35
CA THR A 226 17.91 -13.19 -2.16
C THR A 226 17.79 -11.95 -1.28
N MET A 227 17.07 -12.03 -0.15
CA MET A 227 16.97 -10.95 0.82
C MET A 227 18.32 -10.65 1.45
N GLU A 228 19.05 -11.64 1.97
CA GLU A 228 20.38 -11.41 2.55
C GLU A 228 21.31 -10.81 1.49
N GLU A 229 21.36 -11.33 0.25
CA GLU A 229 22.18 -10.76 -0.84
C GLU A 229 21.83 -9.29 -1.16
N LYS A 230 20.54 -8.92 -1.24
CA LYS A 230 20.13 -7.55 -1.61
C LYS A 230 20.07 -6.57 -0.44
N PHE A 231 20.08 -7.05 0.81
CA PHE A 231 20.10 -6.20 2.00
C PHE A 231 21.44 -6.23 2.76
N GLN A 232 22.42 -7.05 2.35
CA GLN A 232 23.75 -7.11 2.97
C GLN A 232 24.39 -5.72 3.06
N GLY A 233 24.80 -5.32 4.27
CA GLY A 233 25.40 -4.00 4.53
C GLY A 233 24.43 -2.80 4.51
N SER A 234 23.16 -2.97 4.13
CA SER A 234 22.18 -1.87 4.08
C SER A 234 21.64 -1.43 5.45
N GLY A 235 21.86 -2.24 6.49
CA GLY A 235 21.30 -2.03 7.84
C GLY A 235 19.85 -2.50 8.01
N LEU A 236 19.07 -2.61 6.92
CA LEU A 236 17.73 -3.17 6.94
C LEU A 236 17.78 -4.69 7.12
N LYS A 237 17.03 -5.20 8.10
CA LYS A 237 16.80 -6.64 8.33
C LYS A 237 15.33 -6.91 8.56
N PHE A 238 14.89 -8.11 8.19
CA PHE A 238 13.54 -8.60 8.46
C PHE A 238 13.63 -9.86 9.33
N SER A 239 12.76 -9.93 10.34
CA SER A 239 12.38 -11.16 11.05
C SER A 239 11.35 -11.96 10.24
#